data_AF-A0A7C3UN56-F1
#
_entry.id   AF-A0A7C3UN56-F1
#
_cell.length_a   1.000
_cell.length_b   1.000
_cell.length_c   1.000
_cell.angle_alpha   90.00
_cell.angle_beta   90.00
_cell.angle_gamma   90.00
#
_symmetry.space_group_name_H-M   'P 1'
#
loop_
_entity.id
_entity.type
_entity.pdbx_description
1 polymer ?
#
loop_
_entity_poly.entity_id
_entity_poly.type
_entity_poly.pdbx_seq_one_letter_code
_entity_poly.pdbx_strand_id
1 'polypeptide(L)' 'MSVNKKNKARPSMESCGIDVYETARKAGYEIDVVKNYGDCYNRVGLLMLD' A
#
# COMPACT_ATOMS: atom_id res chain seq x y z
N MET A 1 -24.00 14.43 0.56
CA MET A 1 -23.48 13.90 1.84
C MET A 1 -21.95 13.80 1.76
N SER A 2 -21.21 14.85 2.15
CA SER A 2 -19.74 14.85 2.12
C SER A 2 -19.21 14.17 3.39
N VAL A 3 -18.85 12.89 3.30
CA VAL A 3 -18.29 12.16 4.43
C VAL A 3 -16.85 12.65 4.64
N ASN A 4 -16.64 13.44 5.68
CA ASN A 4 -15.33 13.97 6.09
C ASN A 4 -14.39 12.80 6.48
N LYS A 5 -13.63 12.28 5.50
CA LYS A 5 -12.71 11.14 5.61
C LYS A 5 -11.31 11.49 6.14
N LYS A 6 -11.06 12.72 6.61
CA LYS A 6 -9.73 13.16 7.05
C LYS A 6 -9.18 12.35 8.24
N ASN A 7 -10.03 11.93 9.18
CA ASN A 7 -9.63 11.08 10.31
C ASN A 7 -9.50 9.57 9.98
N LYS A 8 -9.81 9.16 8.75
CA LYS A 8 -9.67 7.77 8.30
C LYS A 8 -8.58 7.58 7.24
N ALA A 9 -7.97 8.66 6.78
CA ALA A 9 -6.83 8.58 5.88
C ALA A 9 -5.63 8.07 6.69
N ARG A 10 -5.33 6.78 6.56
CA ARG A 10 -4.03 6.26 6.99
C ARG A 10 -3.00 6.80 6.00
N PRO A 11 -1.87 7.36 6.47
CA PRO A 11 -0.78 7.74 5.57
C PRO A 11 -0.36 6.51 4.76
N SER A 12 0.14 6.73 3.54
CA SER A 12 0.70 5.62 2.78
C SER A 12 1.91 5.06 3.54
N MET A 13 2.23 3.79 3.31
CA MET A 13 3.35 3.14 3.99
C MET A 13 4.68 3.87 3.71
N GLU A 14 4.83 4.42 2.50
CA GLU A 14 5.98 5.26 2.09
C GLU A 14 6.06 6.55 2.91
N SER A 15 4.92 7.15 3.25
CA SER A 15 4.89 8.36 4.08
C SER A 15 5.25 8.07 5.55
N CYS A 16 5.24 6.81 5.98
CA CYS A 16 5.75 6.36 7.27
C CYS A 16 7.22 5.93 7.23
N GLY A 17 7.92 6.14 6.11
CA GLY A 17 9.34 5.81 5.95
C GLY A 17 9.60 4.34 5.57
N ILE A 18 8.57 3.60 5.16
CA ILE A 18 8.69 2.20 4.72
C ILE A 18 8.86 2.18 3.21
N ASP A 19 9.95 1.58 2.72
CA ASP A 19 10.05 1.22 1.30
C ASP A 19 9.17 -0.01 1.04
N VAL A 20 7.97 0.24 0.53
CA VAL A 20 6.96 -0.80 0.27
C VAL A 20 7.43 -1.81 -0.77
N TYR A 21 8.12 -1.34 -1.82
CA TYR A 21 8.60 -2.21 -2.89
C TYR A 21 9.69 -3.14 -2.39
N GLU A 22 10.68 -2.60 -1.68
CA GLU A 22 11.75 -3.41 -1.10
C GLU A 22 11.19 -4.38 -0.06
N THR A 23 10.30 -3.92 0.81
CA THR A 23 9.70 -4.74 1.88
C THR A 23 8.87 -5.88 1.30
N ALA A 24 8.01 -5.60 0.32
CA ALA A 24 7.20 -6.63 -0.34
C ALA A 24 8.08 -7.68 -1.03
N ARG A 25 9.12 -7.24 -1.77
CA ARG A 25 10.06 -8.13 -2.44
C ARG A 25 10.84 -9.00 -1.45
N LYS A 26 11.30 -8.43 -0.34
CA LYS A 26 11.96 -9.18 0.75
C LYS A 26 11.04 -10.22 1.38
N ALA A 27 9.74 -9.95 1.43
CA ALA A 27 8.72 -10.90 1.88
C ALA A 27 8.31 -11.93 0.80
N GLY A 28 8.92 -11.90 -0.38
CA GLY A 28 8.64 -12.82 -1.48
C GLY A 28 7.46 -12.42 -2.38
N TYR A 29 6.93 -11.20 -2.23
CA TYR A 29 5.87 -10.66 -3.08
C TYR A 29 6.46 -9.79 -4.19
N GLU A 30 6.28 -10.22 -5.43
CA GLU A 30 6.59 -9.41 -6.60
C GLU A 30 5.47 -8.39 -6.82
N ILE A 31 5.78 -7.11 -6.62
CA ILE A 31 4.86 -6.01 -6.89
C ILE A 31 5.44 -5.08 -7.97
N ASP A 32 4.58 -4.72 -8.91
CA ASP A 32 4.90 -3.88 -10.05
C ASP A 32 3.85 -2.78 -10.23
N VAL A 33 4.29 -1.69 -10.87
CA VAL A 33 3.41 -0.57 -11.19
C VAL A 33 2.55 -0.94 -12.38
N VAL A 34 1.23 -0.97 -12.18
CA VAL A 34 0.27 -1.12 -13.26
C VAL A 34 0.27 0.12 -14.16
N LYS A 35 0.18 -0.09 -15.48
CA LYS A 35 0.29 0.98 -16.47
C LYS A 35 -1.06 1.54 -16.88
N ASN A 36 -2.13 0.74 -16.78
CA ASN A 36 -3.47 1.15 -17.18
C ASN A 36 -4.45 1.06 -16.01
N TYR A 37 -5.48 1.90 -16.06
CA TYR A 37 -6.47 2.02 -15.00
C TYR A 37 -7.35 0.76 -14.80
N GLY A 38 -7.48 -0.08 -15.83
CA GLY A 38 -8.27 -1.31 -15.79
C GLY A 38 -7.47 -2.57 -15.45
N ASP A 39 -6.15 -2.45 -15.26
CA ASP A 39 -5.30 -3.60 -14.97
C ASP A 39 -5.53 -4.11 -13.54
N CYS A 40 -5.44 -5.43 -13.37
CA CYS A 40 -5.41 -6.04 -12.05
C CYS A 40 -4.15 -5.60 -11.31
N TYR A 41 -4.30 -5.21 -10.05
CA TYR A 41 -3.20 -4.77 -9.20
C TYR A 41 -3.20 -5.51 -7.87
N ASN A 42 -2.01 -5.72 -7.34
CA ASN A 42 -1.81 -6.34 -6.04
C ASN A 42 -1.95 -5.28 -4.95
N ARG A 43 -2.65 -5.62 -3.85
CA ARG A 43 -2.72 -4.77 -2.65
C ARG A 43 -1.98 -5.47 -1.52
N VAL A 44 -0.96 -4.80 -1.00
CA VAL A 44 -0.14 -5.31 0.11
C VAL A 44 -0.40 -4.44 1.34
N GLY A 45 -0.55 -5.09 2.49
CA GLY A 45 -0.66 -4.44 3.79
C GLY A 45 0.32 -5.06 4.76
N LEU A 46 0.92 -4.24 5.61
CA LEU A 46 1.77 -4.70 6.71
C LEU A 46 0.92 -4.81 7.97
N LEU A 47 0.99 -5.97 8.61
CA LEU A 47 0.37 -6.21 9.91
C LEU A 47 1.49 -6.56 10.89
N MET A 48 1.63 -5.72 11.92
CA MET A 48 2.50 -6.03 13.03
C MET A 48 1.74 -6.99 13.95
N LEU A 49 2.33 -8.16 14.18
CA LEU A 49 1.83 -9.16 15.13
C LEU A 49 2.66 -9.08 16.40
N ASP A 50 2.03 -9.35 17.54
CA ASP A 50 2.64 -9.58 18.84
C ASP A 50 2.66 -11.09 19.12
#